data_AF-A0A2H0LFP1-F1
#
_entry.id   AF-A0A2H0LFP1-F1
#
_cell.length_a   1.000
_cell.length_b   1.000
_cell.length_c   1.000
_cell.angle_alpha   90.00
_cell.angle_beta   90.00
_cell.angle_gamma   90.00
#
_symmetry.space_group_name_H-M   'P 1'
#
loop_
_entity.id
_entity.type
_entity.pdbx_description
1 polymer ?
#
loop_
_entity_poly.entity_id
_entity_poly.type
_entity_poly.pdbx_seq_one_letter_code
_entity_poly.pdbx_strand_id
1 'polypeptide(L)'
;MKHPIRRRFMYLGFQGLRVLALLLPLGAAQVLGRAIGRLGYWLLPGQRRLTLAHLERAFGASLEPGRRARIARGVFENLGQNIMEWLLLPKLSQQALQRQVACEGLEHLREALRKGNGVIGLTAHFGNWELIPLYLSSLGFEGAVLARRLRYPEYESFLVTLRAQRGVPTLARGSVKEVAKVLRANHIVGMLPDQDIDSLEGIFVDFFGHPAYTPVGPAALSIMTGAPIVPCFLLREAGDYRLIIEPPVPMPQTNDRAQAIRELTQAWSRVVESYLRRAPDHWVWMHRRWKTQLSTVTQAPRFSQAPRPLPVLTGLLIAGCWLLAATLTGCGKPNASAAGAKPAAGRTAETSSNPDANQEMSGFTLTGYEEDGTKRWELTGSGASMDGQLVSIQHPDGIGYDSQRTAWLTASAAEVDQATRHVRMEHDVTIHTSDGLWFTSPILHWIPDQDQMATDQSVRIETDHMLLRGRGARGRTNLKLAVIERDIEMVLNPSDQDLPRPGPKQVKITCDGPLSFDYQNHIATFEQNVHVKDPSGDLYSDKLVAYLDETTHTIRYAEATGHVRIHQNQNTAHSERAIYEPAIGKITLVGRPSLLVYPNEGGSQEATMSFGGLVDETSSRKATPDAATTD
;
A
#
# COMPACT_ATOMS: atom_id res chain seq x y z
N MET A 1 -4.00 9.44 12.08
CA MET A 1 -4.43 9.96 13.40
C MET A 1 -5.72 10.73 13.17
N LYS A 2 -6.78 10.44 13.94
CA LYS A 2 -8.20 10.76 13.69
C LYS A 2 -8.67 12.19 14.03
N HIS A 3 -7.80 13.20 14.13
CA HIS A 3 -8.22 14.54 14.61
C HIS A 3 -7.84 15.68 13.66
N PRO A 4 -8.81 16.29 12.92
CA PRO A 4 -8.55 17.37 11.97
C PRO A 4 -8.01 18.64 12.65
N ILE A 5 -8.43 18.91 13.89
CA ILE A 5 -7.94 20.00 14.72
C ILE A 5 -6.44 19.83 15.01
N ARG A 6 -6.01 18.62 15.39
CA ARG A 6 -4.60 18.32 15.64
C ARG A 6 -3.75 18.46 14.36
N ARG A 7 -4.29 18.10 13.20
CA ARG A 7 -3.62 18.31 11.90
C ARG A 7 -3.46 19.80 11.60
N ARG A 8 -4.49 20.62 11.82
CA ARG A 8 -4.40 22.09 11.66
C ARG A 8 -3.39 22.70 12.63
N PHE A 9 -3.39 22.31 13.90
CA PHE A 9 -2.37 22.76 14.86
C PHE A 9 -0.96 22.31 14.48
N MET A 10 -0.77 21.08 14.00
CA MET A 10 0.52 20.62 13.50
C MET A 10 0.99 21.42 12.29
N TYR A 11 0.09 21.72 11.35
CA TYR A 11 0.40 22.52 10.16
C TYR A 11 0.71 23.98 10.52
N LEU A 12 -0.09 24.61 11.40
CA LEU A 12 0.18 25.95 11.90
C LEU A 12 1.50 25.99 12.70
N GLY A 13 1.78 24.97 13.50
CA GLY A 13 3.05 24.82 14.20
C GLY A 13 4.22 24.68 13.23
N PHE A 14 4.07 23.90 12.16
CA PHE A 14 5.06 23.80 11.09
C PHE A 14 5.29 25.14 10.39
N GLN A 15 4.23 25.87 10.04
CA GLN A 15 4.36 27.20 9.41
C GLN A 15 4.99 28.24 10.35
N GLY A 16 4.60 28.23 11.63
CA GLY A 16 5.22 29.08 12.65
C GLY A 16 6.71 28.78 12.82
N LEU A 17 7.07 27.49 12.88
CA LEU A 17 8.46 27.06 12.95
C LEU A 17 9.24 27.44 11.68
N ARG A 18 8.60 27.38 10.50
CA ARG A 18 9.19 27.81 9.23
C ARG A 18 9.50 29.30 9.22
N VAL A 19 8.54 30.15 9.62
CA VAL A 19 8.76 31.59 9.71
C VAL A 19 9.89 31.90 10.71
N LEU A 20 9.86 31.26 11.88
CA LEU A 20 10.91 31.41 12.88
C LEU A 20 12.29 30.98 12.34
N ALA A 21 12.36 29.84 11.66
CA ALA A 21 13.59 29.35 11.06
C ALA A 21 14.18 30.38 10.09
N LEU A 22 13.35 30.95 9.20
CA LEU A 22 13.79 31.94 8.20
C LEU A 22 14.35 33.24 8.80
N LEU A 23 13.95 33.59 10.03
CA LEU A 23 14.47 34.75 10.76
C LEU A 23 15.84 34.49 11.41
N LEU A 24 16.21 33.23 11.61
CA LEU A 24 17.44 32.86 12.30
C LEU A 24 18.64 32.69 11.33
N PRO A 25 19.88 32.96 11.78
CA PRO A 25 21.07 32.44 11.13
C PRO A 25 21.20 30.93 11.38
N LEU A 26 21.94 30.23 10.51
CA LEU A 26 22.05 28.77 10.53
C LEU A 26 22.47 28.22 11.91
N GLY A 27 23.52 28.78 12.52
CA GLY A 27 23.98 28.31 13.83
C GLY A 27 22.92 28.44 14.94
N ALA A 28 22.13 29.52 14.93
CA ALA A 28 21.04 29.70 15.90
C ALA A 28 19.89 28.71 15.64
N ALA A 29 19.55 28.47 14.38
CA ALA A 29 18.55 27.47 14.01
C ALA A 29 18.99 26.04 14.37
N GLN A 30 20.28 25.72 14.26
CA GLN A 30 20.86 24.46 14.71
C GLN A 30 20.77 24.30 16.24
N VAL A 31 21.10 25.34 16.99
CA VAL A 31 20.96 25.34 18.46
C VAL A 31 19.50 25.15 18.87
N LEU A 32 18.57 25.86 18.21
CA LEU A 32 17.14 25.69 18.44
C LEU A 32 16.68 24.27 18.08
N GLY A 33 17.12 23.74 16.94
CA GLY A 33 16.83 22.37 16.50
C GLY A 33 17.34 21.33 17.50
N ARG A 34 18.53 21.53 18.07
CA ARG A 34 19.07 20.68 19.12
C ARG A 34 18.20 20.71 20.37
N ALA A 35 17.74 21.90 20.78
CA ALA A 35 16.83 22.06 21.92
C ALA A 35 15.47 21.37 21.67
N ILE A 36 14.89 21.54 20.48
CA ILE A 36 13.65 20.87 20.06
C ILE A 36 13.82 19.35 20.08
N GLY A 37 14.93 18.85 19.53
CA GLY A 37 15.26 17.43 19.54
C GLY A 37 15.39 16.88 20.96
N ARG A 38 16.13 17.58 21.83
CA ARG A 38 16.27 17.21 23.25
C ARG A 38 14.92 17.18 23.97
N LEU A 39 14.03 18.14 23.69
CA LEU A 39 12.67 18.11 24.23
C LEU A 39 11.89 16.91 23.70
N GLY A 40 11.98 16.63 22.39
CA GLY A 40 11.38 15.46 21.76
C GLY A 40 11.82 14.13 22.38
N TYR A 41 13.08 14.01 22.80
CA TYR A 41 13.58 12.82 23.53
C TYR A 41 12.79 12.55 24.83
N TRP A 42 12.37 13.60 25.53
CA TRP A 42 11.59 13.47 26.77
C TRP A 42 10.09 13.32 26.50
N LEU A 43 9.56 14.01 25.49
CA LEU A 43 8.12 14.02 25.19
C LEU A 43 7.65 12.82 24.34
N LEU A 44 8.56 12.10 23.68
CA LEU A 44 8.23 10.95 22.80
C LEU A 44 8.77 9.64 23.37
N PRO A 45 8.25 9.15 24.50
CA PRO A 45 8.79 7.98 25.21
C PRO A 45 8.78 6.71 24.35
N GLY A 46 7.80 6.54 23.44
CA GLY A 46 7.74 5.41 22.52
C GLY A 46 8.91 5.39 21.53
N GLN A 47 9.23 6.53 20.92
CA GLN A 47 10.35 6.65 19.98
C GLN A 47 11.70 6.52 20.71
N ARG A 48 11.79 7.05 21.93
CA ARG A 48 12.97 6.90 22.79
C ARG A 48 13.22 5.42 23.11
N ARG A 49 12.20 4.70 23.57
CA ARG A 49 12.31 3.27 23.91
C ARG A 49 12.75 2.46 22.69
N LEU A 50 12.19 2.76 21.52
CA LEU A 50 12.55 2.06 20.29
C LEU A 50 14.00 2.33 19.87
N THR A 51 14.44 3.59 19.95
CA THR A 51 15.82 3.98 19.69
C THR A 51 16.81 3.25 20.62
N LEU A 52 16.52 3.22 21.92
CA LEU A 52 17.36 2.51 22.89
C LEU A 52 17.41 1.00 22.63
N ALA A 53 16.28 0.38 22.31
CA ALA A 53 16.22 -1.05 21.99
C ALA A 53 17.03 -1.42 20.75
N HIS A 54 17.03 -0.57 19.71
CA HIS A 54 17.85 -0.81 18.53
C HIS A 54 19.34 -0.55 18.76
N LEU A 55 19.68 0.47 19.56
CA LEU A 55 21.07 0.69 19.98
C LEU A 55 21.57 -0.45 20.87
N GLU A 56 20.71 -1.02 21.71
CA GLU A 56 21.01 -2.23 22.47
C GLU A 56 21.24 -3.44 21.56
N ARG A 57 20.40 -3.63 20.55
CA ARG A 57 20.59 -4.72 19.59
C ARG A 57 21.89 -4.56 18.80
N ALA A 58 22.18 -3.36 18.30
CA ALA A 58 23.38 -3.11 17.48
C ALA A 58 24.69 -3.05 18.29
N PHE A 59 24.64 -2.49 19.50
CA PHE A 59 25.84 -2.14 20.27
C PHE A 59 25.85 -2.68 21.70
N GLY A 60 24.87 -3.49 22.12
CA GLY A 60 24.70 -3.92 23.51
C GLY A 60 25.92 -4.61 24.11
N ALA A 61 26.65 -5.39 23.30
CA ALA A 61 27.91 -6.03 23.70
C ALA A 61 29.12 -5.08 23.77
N SER A 62 29.04 -3.92 23.11
CA SER A 62 30.17 -3.00 22.92
C SER A 62 30.02 -1.67 23.67
N LEU A 63 28.81 -1.27 24.05
CA LEU A 63 28.51 0.02 24.65
C LEU A 63 27.66 -0.12 25.91
N GLU A 64 28.14 0.51 26.97
CA GLU A 64 27.41 0.63 28.24
C GLU A 64 26.05 1.32 28.08
N PRO A 65 25.04 0.96 28.88
CA PRO A 65 23.70 1.57 28.83
C PRO A 65 23.71 3.10 28.88
N GLY A 66 24.60 3.69 29.70
CA GLY A 66 24.75 5.15 29.80
C GLY A 66 25.26 5.79 28.50
N ARG A 67 26.18 5.13 27.78
CA ARG A 67 26.66 5.61 26.48
C ARG A 67 25.56 5.48 25.43
N ARG A 68 24.81 4.37 25.41
CA ARG A 68 23.64 4.19 24.54
C ARG A 68 22.57 5.25 24.78
N ALA A 69 22.29 5.62 26.03
CA ALA A 69 21.36 6.70 26.36
C ALA A 69 21.82 8.08 25.87
N ARG A 70 23.13 8.37 25.94
CA ARG A 70 23.69 9.61 25.37
C ARG A 70 23.57 9.63 23.84
N ILE A 71 23.88 8.52 23.17
CA ILE A 71 23.70 8.38 21.72
C ILE A 71 22.22 8.58 21.35
N ALA A 72 21.30 7.91 22.06
CA ALA A 72 19.87 8.06 21.83
C ALA A 72 19.41 9.52 21.96
N ARG A 73 19.95 10.29 22.91
CA ARG A 73 19.67 11.74 22.97
C ARG A 73 20.24 12.47 21.75
N GLY A 74 21.47 12.16 21.34
CA GLY A 74 22.12 12.69 20.14
C GLY A 74 21.30 12.45 18.86
N VAL A 75 20.66 11.29 18.72
CA VAL A 75 19.77 10.96 17.59
C VAL A 75 18.63 11.98 17.47
N PHE A 76 17.96 12.28 18.57
CA PHE A 76 16.87 13.24 18.57
C PHE A 76 17.37 14.67 18.34
N GLU A 77 18.50 15.02 18.94
CA GLU A 77 19.17 16.31 18.73
C GLU A 77 19.57 16.52 17.26
N ASN A 78 20.09 15.51 16.57
CA ASN A 78 20.39 15.54 15.14
C ASN A 78 19.12 15.66 14.30
N LEU A 79 18.08 14.90 14.61
CA LEU A 79 16.81 14.99 13.88
C LEU A 79 16.15 16.38 14.04
N GLY A 80 16.21 16.97 15.23
CA GLY A 80 15.74 18.33 15.47
C GLY A 80 16.54 19.39 14.71
N GLN A 81 17.86 19.25 14.63
CA GLN A 81 18.72 20.09 13.78
C GLN A 81 18.34 19.96 12.30
N ASN A 82 18.17 18.73 11.79
CA ASN A 82 17.75 18.48 10.41
C ASN A 82 16.44 19.19 10.07
N ILE A 83 15.42 19.13 10.94
CA ILE A 83 14.15 19.82 10.73
C ILE A 83 14.37 21.32 10.53
N MET A 84 15.13 21.97 11.41
CA MET A 84 15.39 23.41 11.32
C MET A 84 16.19 23.77 10.06
N GLU A 85 17.13 22.92 9.66
CA GLU A 85 17.92 23.11 8.46
C GLU A 85 17.10 22.97 7.19
N TRP A 86 16.20 21.99 7.12
CA TRP A 86 15.29 21.84 5.99
C TRP A 86 14.40 23.07 5.81
N LEU A 87 13.92 23.64 6.92
CA LEU A 87 13.13 24.87 6.91
C LEU A 87 13.95 26.10 6.46
N LEU A 88 15.26 26.10 6.70
CA LEU A 88 16.19 27.15 6.28
C LEU A 88 16.67 27.03 4.83
N LEU A 89 16.58 25.84 4.22
CA LEU A 89 17.11 25.60 2.88
C LEU A 89 16.65 26.60 1.80
N PRO A 90 15.38 27.09 1.78
CA PRO A 90 14.97 28.14 0.85
C PRO A 90 15.82 29.41 0.89
N LYS A 91 16.42 29.75 2.05
CA LYS A 91 17.25 30.95 2.25
C LYS A 91 18.73 30.74 1.88
N LEU A 92 19.20 29.50 1.85
CA LEU A 92 20.61 29.18 1.61
C LEU A 92 20.94 29.21 0.11
N SER A 93 21.75 30.16 -0.34
CA SER A 93 22.22 30.18 -1.73
C SER A 93 23.06 28.93 -2.05
N GLN A 94 23.19 28.60 -3.34
CA GLN A 94 24.06 27.49 -3.77
C GLN A 94 25.50 27.67 -3.29
N GLN A 95 26.03 28.90 -3.37
CA GLN A 95 27.38 29.23 -2.89
C GLN A 95 27.51 29.08 -1.37
N ALA A 96 26.49 29.46 -0.60
CA ALA A 96 26.49 29.26 0.85
C ALA A 96 26.49 27.77 1.20
N LEU A 97 25.69 26.97 0.51
CA LEU A 97 25.67 25.51 0.66
C LEU A 97 27.04 24.90 0.34
N GLN A 98 27.70 25.35 -0.74
CA GLN A 98 29.04 24.89 -1.10
C GLN A 98 30.09 25.20 -0.03
N ARG A 99 30.02 26.36 0.61
CA ARG A 99 30.94 26.74 1.70
C ARG A 99 30.72 25.93 2.98
N GLN A 100 29.49 25.48 3.22
CA GLN A 100 29.11 24.74 4.42
C GLN A 100 29.46 23.24 4.37
N VAL A 101 29.73 22.72 3.17
CA VAL A 101 29.94 21.29 2.93
C VAL A 101 31.36 21.07 2.40
N ALA A 102 32.22 20.51 3.23
CA ALA A 102 33.48 19.93 2.76
C ALA A 102 33.18 18.58 2.10
N CYS A 103 33.65 18.36 0.87
CA CYS A 103 33.42 17.10 0.14
C CYS A 103 34.73 16.34 -0.08
N GLU A 104 34.74 15.08 0.34
CA GLU A 104 35.81 14.11 0.14
C GLU A 104 35.32 13.05 -0.87
N GLY A 105 36.19 12.61 -1.80
CA GLY A 105 35.90 11.52 -2.73
C GLY A 105 35.06 11.90 -3.96
N LEU A 106 34.96 13.19 -4.30
CA LEU A 106 34.18 13.67 -5.46
C LEU A 106 34.65 13.07 -6.79
N GLU A 107 35.93 12.72 -6.88
CA GLU A 107 36.54 11.99 -7.98
C GLU A 107 35.89 10.63 -8.24
N HIS A 108 35.42 9.92 -7.21
CA HIS A 108 34.75 8.62 -7.38
C HIS A 108 33.43 8.76 -8.13
N LEU A 109 32.67 9.82 -7.84
CA LEU A 109 31.43 10.12 -8.54
C LEU A 109 31.69 10.52 -9.99
N ARG A 110 32.69 11.38 -10.23
CA ARG A 110 33.09 11.80 -11.59
C ARG A 110 33.56 10.62 -12.43
N GLU A 111 34.38 9.74 -11.86
CA GLU A 111 34.88 8.56 -12.55
C GLU A 111 33.78 7.54 -12.81
N ALA A 112 32.83 7.38 -11.89
CA ALA A 112 31.67 6.53 -12.11
C ALA A 112 30.80 7.04 -13.28
N LEU A 113 30.56 8.36 -13.37
CA LEU A 113 29.81 8.97 -14.47
C LEU A 113 30.56 8.92 -15.81
N ARG A 114 31.90 8.91 -15.81
CA ARG A 114 32.69 8.73 -17.06
C ARG A 114 32.41 7.40 -17.76
N LYS A 115 31.89 6.40 -17.05
CA LYS A 115 31.54 5.10 -17.62
C LYS A 115 30.25 5.11 -18.45
N GLY A 116 29.46 6.19 -18.39
CA GLY A 116 28.30 6.41 -19.27
C GLY A 116 26.99 5.74 -18.87
N ASN A 117 26.93 5.01 -17.75
CA ASN A 117 25.74 4.27 -17.32
C ASN A 117 24.90 5.00 -16.25
N GLY A 118 25.24 6.25 -15.91
CA GLY A 118 24.69 6.95 -14.75
C GLY A 118 25.23 6.40 -13.43
N VAL A 119 24.71 6.89 -12.30
CA VAL A 119 25.15 6.47 -10.96
C VAL A 119 23.96 6.25 -10.04
N ILE A 120 23.96 5.14 -9.31
CA ILE A 120 23.04 4.91 -8.20
C ILE A 120 23.71 5.44 -6.92
N GLY A 121 23.37 6.66 -6.53
CA GLY A 121 23.88 7.30 -5.32
C GLY A 121 23.14 6.78 -4.09
N LEU A 122 23.80 5.97 -3.26
CA LEU A 122 23.16 5.42 -2.06
C LEU A 122 23.58 6.13 -0.79
N THR A 123 22.58 6.43 0.04
CA THR A 123 22.79 6.91 1.41
C THR A 123 21.81 6.18 2.34
N ALA A 124 21.86 6.50 3.63
CA ALA A 124 20.90 6.03 4.61
C ALA A 124 20.11 7.23 5.17
N HIS A 125 19.15 6.99 6.04
CA HIS A 125 18.54 8.05 6.87
C HIS A 125 19.54 8.52 7.94
N PHE A 126 20.69 9.04 7.48
CA PHE A 126 21.89 9.33 8.24
C PHE A 126 22.32 10.79 8.00
N GLY A 127 22.67 11.47 9.07
CA GLY A 127 23.08 12.87 9.03
C GLY A 127 21.98 13.75 8.44
N ASN A 128 22.33 14.74 7.62
CA ASN A 128 21.35 15.52 6.86
C ASN A 128 21.33 15.12 5.38
N TRP A 129 20.77 13.94 5.10
CA TRP A 129 20.73 13.34 3.76
C TRP A 129 20.05 14.22 2.70
N GLU A 130 19.13 15.12 3.07
CA GLU A 130 18.48 16.04 2.14
C GLU A 130 19.45 17.05 1.51
N LEU A 131 20.57 17.36 2.17
CA LEU A 131 21.56 18.29 1.62
C LEU A 131 22.41 17.65 0.52
N ILE A 132 22.56 16.32 0.50
CA ILE A 132 23.42 15.61 -0.46
C ILE A 132 23.02 15.94 -1.91
N PRO A 133 21.78 15.69 -2.36
CA PRO A 133 21.43 15.95 -3.76
C PRO A 133 21.45 17.45 -4.09
N LEU A 134 21.15 18.32 -3.13
CA LEU A 134 21.20 19.77 -3.33
C LEU A 134 22.63 20.29 -3.49
N TYR A 135 23.56 19.74 -2.72
CA TYR A 135 24.98 20.06 -2.81
C TYR A 135 25.56 19.57 -4.14
N LEU A 136 25.28 18.31 -4.53
CA LEU A 136 25.73 17.77 -5.81
C LEU A 136 25.16 18.57 -7.00
N SER A 137 23.87 18.92 -6.97
CA SER A 137 23.27 19.81 -7.97
C SER A 137 23.97 21.17 -8.03
N SER A 138 24.33 21.75 -6.89
CA SER A 138 25.08 23.02 -6.86
C SER A 138 26.46 22.93 -7.51
N LEU A 139 27.07 21.74 -7.59
CA LEU A 139 28.33 21.49 -8.27
C LEU A 139 28.15 21.16 -9.76
N GLY A 140 26.93 21.20 -10.27
CA GLY A 140 26.58 20.92 -11.67
C GLY A 140 26.28 19.46 -11.98
N PHE A 141 26.11 18.59 -10.98
CA PHE A 141 25.67 17.22 -11.23
C PHE A 141 24.15 17.16 -11.41
N GLU A 142 23.70 16.52 -12.47
CA GLU A 142 22.28 16.32 -12.76
C GLU A 142 21.80 14.98 -12.19
N GLY A 143 20.53 14.93 -11.78
CA GLY A 143 19.98 13.73 -11.15
C GLY A 143 18.58 13.89 -10.59
N ALA A 144 18.11 12.84 -9.93
CA ALA A 144 16.82 12.77 -9.27
C ALA A 144 16.90 11.98 -7.96
N VAL A 145 15.91 12.15 -7.08
CA VAL A 145 15.78 11.36 -5.85
C VAL A 145 14.57 10.44 -5.94
N LEU A 146 14.73 9.17 -5.63
CA LEU A 146 13.62 8.22 -5.53
C LEU A 146 13.05 8.23 -4.11
N ALA A 147 11.81 8.69 -3.95
CA ALA A 147 11.17 8.82 -2.63
C ALA A 147 9.75 8.23 -2.61
N ARG A 148 9.32 7.79 -1.43
CA ARG A 148 7.91 7.43 -1.18
C ARG A 148 7.11 8.69 -0.92
N ARG A 149 5.88 8.73 -1.42
CA ARG A 149 4.91 9.78 -1.07
C ARG A 149 4.69 9.82 0.43
N LEU A 150 4.78 11.02 1.02
CA LEU A 150 4.61 11.14 2.46
C LEU A 150 3.14 11.01 2.82
N ARG A 151 2.88 10.61 4.07
CA ARG A 151 1.51 10.49 4.58
C ARG A 151 0.74 11.82 4.56
N TYR A 152 1.45 12.95 4.55
CA TYR A 152 0.90 14.29 4.68
C TYR A 152 1.31 15.13 3.45
N PRO A 153 0.37 15.41 2.54
CA PRO A 153 0.65 16.09 1.27
C PRO A 153 1.32 17.47 1.44
N GLU A 154 1.01 18.21 2.50
CA GLU A 154 1.54 19.56 2.69
C GLU A 154 3.06 19.56 2.94
N TYR A 155 3.55 18.57 3.68
CA TYR A 155 4.98 18.40 3.94
C TYR A 155 5.71 17.79 2.74
N GLU A 156 5.03 16.92 1.99
CA GLU A 156 5.53 16.39 0.72
C GLU A 156 5.75 17.52 -0.28
N SER A 157 4.73 18.34 -0.51
CA SER A 157 4.80 19.48 -1.43
C SER A 157 5.94 20.43 -1.07
N PHE A 158 6.21 20.67 0.22
CA PHE A 158 7.35 21.48 0.65
C PHE A 158 8.69 20.89 0.20
N LEU A 159 8.96 19.61 0.49
CA LEU A 159 10.24 18.98 0.13
C LEU A 159 10.38 18.78 -1.38
N VAL A 160 9.32 18.34 -2.06
CA VAL A 160 9.32 18.15 -3.52
C VAL A 160 9.58 19.47 -4.22
N THR A 161 8.89 20.55 -3.83
CA THR A 161 9.09 21.89 -4.40
C THR A 161 10.50 22.39 -4.12
N LEU A 162 11.01 22.21 -2.91
CA LEU A 162 12.36 22.64 -2.53
C LEU A 162 13.43 21.96 -3.40
N ARG A 163 13.33 20.65 -3.60
CA ARG A 163 14.28 19.91 -4.44
C ARG A 163 14.14 20.31 -5.92
N ALA A 164 12.91 20.45 -6.42
CA ALA A 164 12.64 20.87 -7.80
C ALA A 164 13.21 22.27 -8.11
N GLN A 165 13.05 23.23 -7.18
CA GLN A 165 13.64 24.58 -7.29
C GLN A 165 15.18 24.56 -7.35
N ARG A 166 15.80 23.45 -6.97
CA ARG A 166 17.25 23.24 -6.99
C ARG A 166 17.68 22.26 -8.08
N GLY A 167 16.83 22.01 -9.07
CA GLY A 167 17.14 21.12 -10.20
C GLY A 167 17.17 19.64 -9.83
N VAL A 168 16.58 19.24 -8.70
CA VAL A 168 16.52 17.85 -8.24
C VAL A 168 15.05 17.37 -8.22
N PRO A 169 14.52 16.83 -9.33
CA PRO A 169 13.19 16.23 -9.33
C PRO A 169 13.10 15.03 -8.36
N THR A 170 11.91 14.84 -7.80
CA THR A 170 11.60 13.65 -6.97
C THR A 170 10.81 12.66 -7.81
N LEU A 171 11.34 11.44 -7.97
CA LEU A 171 10.67 10.31 -8.61
C LEU A 171 9.87 9.54 -7.56
N ALA A 172 8.64 9.15 -7.90
CA ALA A 172 7.84 8.30 -7.03
C ALA A 172 8.39 6.87 -7.01
N ARG A 173 8.27 6.18 -5.87
CA ARG A 173 8.52 4.72 -5.81
C ARG A 173 7.57 4.00 -6.78
N GLY A 174 8.08 2.95 -7.42
CA GLY A 174 7.37 2.22 -8.49
C GLY A 174 7.67 2.72 -9.91
N SER A 175 8.24 3.93 -10.06
CA SER A 175 8.63 4.54 -11.34
C SER A 175 9.95 3.99 -11.90
N VAL A 176 10.02 2.66 -12.13
CA VAL A 176 11.23 1.97 -12.60
C VAL A 176 11.68 2.50 -13.98
N LYS A 177 10.74 2.84 -14.86
CA LYS A 177 11.03 3.34 -16.22
C LYS A 177 11.72 4.71 -16.18
N GLU A 178 11.30 5.56 -15.26
CA GLU A 178 11.77 6.91 -15.04
C GLU A 178 13.16 6.89 -14.41
N VAL A 179 13.37 6.02 -13.41
CA VAL A 179 14.71 5.76 -12.85
C VAL A 179 15.67 5.28 -13.95
N ALA A 180 15.26 4.31 -14.76
CA ALA A 180 16.06 3.83 -15.88
C ALA A 180 16.31 4.90 -16.95
N LYS A 181 15.39 5.87 -17.14
CA LYS A 181 15.58 7.00 -18.04
C LYS A 181 16.66 7.96 -17.52
N VAL A 182 16.64 8.29 -16.23
CA VAL A 182 17.66 9.16 -15.59
C VAL A 182 19.05 8.51 -15.66
N LEU A 183 19.16 7.22 -15.34
CA LEU A 183 20.44 6.50 -15.42
C LEU A 183 20.99 6.43 -16.84
N ARG A 184 20.14 6.14 -17.84
CA ARG A 184 20.54 6.12 -19.26
C ARG A 184 20.97 7.49 -19.80
N ALA A 185 20.47 8.57 -19.21
CA ALA A 185 20.94 9.93 -19.50
C ALA A 185 22.28 10.25 -18.80
N ASN A 186 22.92 9.26 -18.18
CA ASN A 186 24.17 9.37 -17.43
C ASN A 186 24.08 10.37 -16.26
N HIS A 187 22.98 10.31 -15.52
CA HIS A 187 22.73 11.14 -14.34
C HIS A 187 22.68 10.31 -13.04
N ILE A 188 22.59 11.00 -11.91
CA ILE A 188 22.58 10.38 -10.57
C ILE A 188 21.14 10.09 -10.13
N VAL A 189 20.88 8.90 -9.60
CA VAL A 189 19.63 8.60 -8.88
C VAL A 189 19.95 8.33 -7.40
N GLY A 190 19.48 9.22 -6.53
CA GLY A 190 19.62 9.10 -5.07
C GLY A 190 18.57 8.17 -4.45
N MET A 191 18.98 7.22 -3.60
CA MET A 191 18.07 6.30 -2.89
C MET A 191 18.51 6.02 -1.44
N LEU A 192 17.54 5.69 -0.58
CA LEU A 192 17.74 5.34 0.84
C LEU A 192 17.15 3.94 1.16
N PRO A 193 17.90 2.86 0.93
CA PRO A 193 17.44 1.48 1.10
C PRO A 193 17.84 0.87 2.46
N ASP A 194 17.89 1.67 3.52
CA ASP A 194 18.33 1.28 4.87
C ASP A 194 17.19 0.87 5.82
N GLN A 195 15.95 0.87 5.34
CA GLN A 195 14.75 0.58 6.14
C GLN A 195 14.07 -0.73 5.71
N ASP A 196 13.52 -1.44 6.69
CA ASP A 196 12.69 -2.64 6.53
C ASP A 196 11.23 -2.21 6.23
N ILE A 197 10.81 -2.36 4.98
CA ILE A 197 9.54 -1.85 4.47
C ILE A 197 8.75 -3.01 3.90
N ASP A 198 7.61 -3.34 4.50
CA ASP A 198 6.80 -4.53 4.14
C ASP A 198 6.39 -4.58 2.66
N SER A 199 6.16 -3.41 2.05
CA SER A 199 5.69 -3.28 0.67
C SER A 199 6.81 -3.37 -0.38
N LEU A 200 8.04 -3.69 0.02
CA LEU A 200 9.18 -3.79 -0.89
C LEU A 200 9.80 -5.18 -0.78
N GLU A 201 10.09 -5.78 -1.94
CA GLU A 201 10.89 -6.99 -1.99
C GLU A 201 12.29 -6.73 -1.40
N GLY A 202 12.70 -7.62 -0.52
CA GLY A 202 13.99 -7.59 0.15
C GLY A 202 14.52 -8.98 0.47
N ILE A 203 15.74 -9.01 0.98
CA ILE A 203 16.43 -10.23 1.40
C ILE A 203 17.05 -10.02 2.78
N PHE A 204 17.29 -11.11 3.50
CA PHE A 204 18.08 -11.04 4.73
C PHE A 204 19.55 -10.90 4.40
N VAL A 205 20.17 -9.88 4.99
CA VAL A 205 21.61 -9.66 5.03
C VAL A 205 22.03 -9.45 6.47
N ASP A 206 23.29 -9.71 6.77
CA ASP A 206 23.85 -9.42 8.08
C ASP A 206 23.97 -7.90 8.29
N PHE A 207 23.50 -7.43 9.45
CA PHE A 207 23.58 -6.05 9.88
C PHE A 207 23.75 -6.00 11.41
N PHE A 208 24.94 -5.61 11.86
CA PHE A 208 25.39 -5.71 13.25
C PHE A 208 25.33 -7.14 13.82
N GLY A 209 25.70 -8.15 13.03
CA GLY A 209 25.65 -9.56 13.45
C GLY A 209 24.23 -10.11 13.60
N HIS A 210 23.23 -9.37 13.11
CA HIS A 210 21.83 -9.75 13.15
C HIS A 210 21.22 -9.71 11.75
N PRO A 211 20.49 -10.76 11.35
CA PRO A 211 19.80 -10.77 10.06
C PRO A 211 18.75 -9.65 9.96
N ALA A 212 18.85 -8.82 8.92
CA ALA A 212 17.96 -7.70 8.66
C ALA A 212 17.39 -7.76 7.23
N TYR A 213 16.07 -7.66 7.10
CA TYR A 213 15.39 -7.67 5.80
C TYR A 213 15.64 -6.35 5.07
N THR A 214 16.24 -6.41 3.89
CA THR A 214 16.81 -5.24 3.21
C THR A 214 16.34 -5.17 1.76
N PRO A 215 15.79 -4.03 1.29
CA PRO A 215 15.29 -3.90 -0.07
C PRO A 215 16.36 -4.18 -1.13
N VAL A 216 16.02 -4.98 -2.14
CA VAL A 216 16.95 -5.37 -3.23
C VAL A 216 16.99 -4.39 -4.40
N GLY A 217 16.05 -3.44 -4.45
CA GLY A 217 15.84 -2.53 -5.58
C GLY A 217 17.13 -1.89 -6.15
N PRO A 218 18.01 -1.29 -5.32
CA PRO A 218 19.26 -0.71 -5.80
C PRO A 218 20.23 -1.73 -6.43
N ALA A 219 20.38 -2.90 -5.82
CA ALA A 219 21.24 -3.96 -6.34
C ALA A 219 20.69 -4.51 -7.66
N ALA A 220 19.38 -4.73 -7.74
CA ALA A 220 18.70 -5.17 -8.96
C ALA A 220 18.82 -4.13 -10.09
N LEU A 221 18.67 -2.84 -9.78
CA LEU A 221 18.85 -1.74 -10.73
C LEU A 221 20.28 -1.63 -11.23
N SER A 222 21.27 -1.75 -10.34
CA SER A 222 22.70 -1.76 -10.69
C SER A 222 23.02 -2.87 -11.71
N ILE A 223 22.58 -4.09 -11.42
CA ILE A 223 22.80 -5.25 -12.32
C ILE A 223 22.07 -5.07 -13.66
N MET A 224 20.84 -4.55 -13.63
CA MET A 224 20.04 -4.37 -14.85
C MET A 224 20.58 -3.26 -15.77
N THR A 225 21.09 -2.18 -15.19
CA THR A 225 21.48 -0.96 -15.95
C THR A 225 22.98 -0.83 -16.16
N GLY A 226 23.79 -1.58 -15.43
CA GLY A 226 25.25 -1.40 -15.37
C GLY A 226 25.69 -0.13 -14.63
N ALA A 227 24.76 0.60 -13.99
CA ALA A 227 25.07 1.79 -13.21
C ALA A 227 25.72 1.39 -11.87
N PRO A 228 26.92 1.89 -11.55
CA PRO A 228 27.58 1.60 -10.28
C PRO A 228 26.80 2.17 -9.09
N ILE A 229 26.86 1.44 -7.97
CA ILE A 229 26.39 1.92 -6.66
C ILE A 229 27.50 2.72 -6.01
N VAL A 230 27.27 4.00 -5.73
CA VAL A 230 28.23 4.92 -5.09
C VAL A 230 27.68 5.38 -3.75
N PRO A 231 28.26 4.95 -2.62
CA PRO A 231 27.84 5.39 -1.30
C PRO A 231 28.18 6.88 -1.06
N CYS A 232 27.23 7.63 -0.54
CA CYS A 232 27.35 9.06 -0.22
C CYS A 232 26.82 9.32 1.19
N PHE A 233 27.64 9.74 2.13
CA PHE A 233 27.23 9.98 3.52
C PHE A 233 27.61 11.38 3.97
N LEU A 234 26.66 12.09 4.59
CA LEU A 234 26.88 13.43 5.11
C LEU A 234 26.98 13.38 6.64
N LEU A 235 28.13 13.76 7.17
CA LEU A 235 28.36 13.91 8.60
C LEU A 235 28.18 15.37 9.01
N ARG A 236 27.68 15.59 10.23
CA ARG A 236 27.65 16.91 10.85
C ARG A 236 28.85 17.08 11.76
N GLU A 237 29.63 18.12 11.53
CA GLU A 237 30.85 18.42 12.28
C GLU A 237 30.83 19.87 12.76
N ALA A 238 30.61 20.06 14.07
CA ALA A 238 30.63 21.38 14.73
C ALA A 238 29.76 22.49 14.10
N GLY A 239 28.72 22.13 13.33
CA GLY A 239 27.80 23.08 12.67
C GLY A 239 27.93 23.08 11.15
N ASP A 240 29.07 22.63 10.63
CA ASP A 240 29.33 22.38 9.22
C ASP A 240 29.05 20.91 8.85
N TYR A 241 29.21 20.60 7.56
CA TYR A 241 29.01 19.26 7.04
C TYR A 241 30.24 18.74 6.32
N ARG A 242 30.42 17.44 6.42
CA ARG A 242 31.38 16.70 5.62
C ARG A 242 30.66 15.64 4.80
N LEU A 243 30.66 15.80 3.49
CA LEU A 243 30.17 14.79 2.53
C LEU A 243 31.31 13.85 2.16
N ILE A 244 31.15 12.58 2.47
CA ILE A 244 32.07 11.53 2.07
C ILE A 244 31.41 10.74 0.95
N ILE A 245 32.05 10.72 -0.21
CA ILE A 245 31.66 9.90 -1.35
C ILE A 245 32.66 8.75 -1.41
N GLU A 246 32.20 7.53 -1.21
CA GLU A 246 33.04 6.34 -1.23
C GLU A 246 33.32 5.89 -2.68
N PRO A 247 34.37 5.08 -2.90
CA PRO A 247 34.50 4.31 -4.13
C PRO A 247 33.22 3.49 -4.42
N PRO A 248 32.89 3.23 -5.70
CA PRO A 248 31.78 2.37 -6.05
C PRO A 248 31.87 1.01 -5.37
N VAL A 249 30.73 0.48 -4.90
CA VAL A 249 30.64 -0.89 -4.38
C VAL A 249 31.08 -1.85 -5.49
N PRO A 250 32.07 -2.74 -5.24
CA PRO A 250 32.56 -3.66 -6.26
C PRO A 250 31.44 -4.54 -6.82
N MET A 251 31.39 -4.66 -8.15
CA MET A 251 30.44 -5.56 -8.79
C MET A 251 30.83 -7.02 -8.52
N PRO A 252 29.88 -7.88 -8.11
CA PRO A 252 30.10 -9.31 -7.95
C PRO A 252 30.62 -9.98 -9.22
N GLN A 253 31.59 -10.88 -9.08
CA GLN A 253 32.09 -11.72 -10.16
C GLN A 253 31.31 -13.04 -10.20
N THR A 254 29.99 -12.96 -10.40
CA THR A 254 29.13 -14.14 -10.54
C THR A 254 28.15 -13.94 -11.70
N ASN A 255 27.86 -15.04 -12.41
CA ASN A 255 26.84 -15.08 -13.46
C ASN A 255 25.43 -15.36 -12.90
N ASP A 256 25.31 -15.73 -11.61
CA ASP A 256 24.01 -15.87 -10.95
C ASP A 256 23.51 -14.50 -10.48
N ARG A 257 22.48 -13.99 -11.15
CA ARG A 257 21.82 -12.73 -10.82
C ARG A 257 21.35 -12.66 -9.37
N ALA A 258 20.78 -13.75 -8.83
CA ALA A 258 20.27 -13.76 -7.46
C ALA A 258 21.41 -13.69 -6.44
N GLN A 259 22.53 -14.36 -6.74
CA GLN A 259 23.75 -14.26 -5.93
C GLN A 259 24.35 -12.85 -5.99
N ALA A 260 24.45 -12.25 -7.19
CA ALA A 260 24.95 -10.88 -7.35
C ALA A 260 24.11 -9.86 -6.57
N ILE A 261 22.78 -9.97 -6.59
CA ILE A 261 21.88 -9.13 -5.79
C ILE A 261 22.18 -9.28 -4.30
N ARG A 262 22.34 -10.51 -3.80
CA ARG A 262 22.67 -10.77 -2.39
C ARG A 262 24.00 -10.15 -1.98
N GLU A 263 25.05 -10.34 -2.78
CA GLU A 263 26.38 -9.82 -2.51
C GLU A 263 26.41 -8.28 -2.50
N LEU A 264 25.78 -7.63 -3.48
CA LEU A 264 25.68 -6.16 -3.53
C LEU A 264 24.89 -5.61 -2.34
N THR A 265 23.74 -6.22 -2.02
CA THR A 265 22.89 -5.78 -0.90
C THR A 265 23.63 -5.94 0.44
N GLN A 266 24.38 -7.04 0.61
CA GLN A 266 25.20 -7.26 1.79
C GLN A 266 26.37 -6.27 1.86
N ALA A 267 27.05 -5.99 0.75
CA ALA A 267 28.13 -5.01 0.69
C ALA A 267 27.62 -3.62 1.06
N TRP A 268 26.46 -3.22 0.53
CA TRP A 268 25.77 -1.98 0.92
C TRP A 268 25.48 -1.94 2.42
N SER A 269 24.91 -3.00 3.00
CA SER A 269 24.63 -3.05 4.44
C SER A 269 25.88 -2.91 5.30
N ARG A 270 27.02 -3.46 4.87
CA ARG A 270 28.31 -3.28 5.57
C ARG A 270 28.79 -1.84 5.53
N VAL A 271 28.60 -1.13 4.42
CA VAL A 271 28.91 0.30 4.33
C VAL A 271 28.02 1.09 5.30
N VAL A 272 26.71 0.86 5.31
CA VAL A 272 25.83 1.53 6.29
C VAL A 272 26.29 1.24 7.72
N GLU A 273 26.60 -0.01 8.04
CA GLU A 273 27.09 -0.41 9.35
C GLU A 273 28.37 0.32 9.76
N SER A 274 29.36 0.50 8.86
CA SER A 274 30.60 1.20 9.18
C SER A 274 30.35 2.67 9.55
N TYR A 275 29.44 3.35 8.84
CA TYR A 275 29.05 4.72 9.16
C TYR A 275 28.30 4.83 10.49
N LEU A 276 27.40 3.90 10.78
CA LEU A 276 26.70 3.86 12.06
C LEU A 276 27.66 3.56 13.23
N ARG A 277 28.71 2.76 13.02
CA ARG A 277 29.76 2.56 14.04
C ARG A 277 30.58 3.83 14.28
N ARG A 278 30.84 4.62 13.24
CA ARG A 278 31.59 5.89 13.33
C ARG A 278 30.78 7.01 13.99
N ALA A 279 29.52 7.17 13.61
CA ALA A 279 28.64 8.23 14.10
C ALA A 279 27.24 7.68 14.42
N PRO A 280 27.08 6.94 15.52
CA PRO A 280 25.85 6.23 15.83
C PRO A 280 24.68 7.15 16.15
N ASP A 281 24.89 8.41 16.48
CA ASP A 281 23.82 9.38 16.74
C ASP A 281 23.28 10.07 15.48
N HIS A 282 23.80 9.76 14.30
CA HIS A 282 23.40 10.38 13.03
C HIS A 282 22.28 9.63 12.30
N TRP A 283 22.01 8.36 12.65
CA TRP A 283 21.01 7.53 11.97
C TRP A 283 19.64 7.56 12.66
N VAL A 284 18.56 7.42 11.89
CA VAL A 284 17.19 7.37 12.42
C VAL A 284 16.87 5.99 13.03
N TRP A 285 17.36 5.76 14.26
CA TRP A 285 17.12 4.53 15.04
C TRP A 285 15.65 4.29 15.45
N MET A 286 14.76 5.23 15.17
CA MET A 286 13.33 5.13 15.45
C MET A 286 12.60 4.22 14.45
N HIS A 287 13.23 3.87 13.33
CA HIS A 287 12.68 2.91 12.38
C HIS A 287 12.87 1.47 12.89
N ARG A 288 11.86 0.60 12.75
CA ARG A 288 11.94 -0.82 13.13
C ARG A 288 12.76 -1.61 12.12
N ARG A 289 14.09 -1.50 12.17
CA ARG A 289 15.03 -2.10 11.22
C ARG A 289 14.99 -3.63 11.18
N TRP A 290 14.73 -4.27 12.32
CA TRP A 290 14.62 -5.73 12.46
C TRP A 290 13.16 -6.12 12.73
N LYS A 291 12.21 -5.54 11.99
CA LYS A 291 10.79 -5.87 12.16
C LYS A 291 10.54 -7.27 11.62
N THR A 292 11.02 -7.55 10.41
CA THR A 292 10.95 -8.83 9.72
C THR A 292 12.05 -9.75 10.27
N GLN A 293 11.70 -10.97 10.70
CA GLN A 293 12.64 -11.92 11.31
C GLN A 293 12.78 -13.19 10.45
N LEU A 294 13.93 -13.87 10.50
CA LEU A 294 14.14 -15.15 9.80
C LEU A 294 13.15 -16.23 10.25
N SER A 295 12.78 -16.27 11.53
CA SER A 295 11.72 -17.18 12.00
C SER A 295 10.36 -16.88 11.36
N THR A 296 10.13 -15.66 10.88
CA THR A 296 8.96 -15.28 10.08
C THR A 296 9.06 -15.73 8.62
N VAL A 297 10.24 -16.17 8.15
CA VAL A 297 10.50 -16.57 6.75
C VAL A 297 10.90 -18.05 6.61
N THR A 298 11.48 -18.68 7.63
CA THR A 298 11.82 -20.12 7.70
C THR A 298 10.74 -20.95 8.38
N GLN A 299 9.82 -20.34 9.15
CA GLN A 299 8.57 -21.00 9.51
C GLN A 299 7.55 -20.77 8.39
N ALA A 300 7.21 -21.83 7.65
CA ALA A 300 5.82 -21.99 7.24
C ALA A 300 4.95 -21.76 8.51
N PRO A 301 3.87 -20.98 8.42
CA PRO A 301 3.30 -20.29 9.57
C PRO A 301 2.84 -21.29 10.64
N ARG A 302 3.57 -21.38 11.76
CA ARG A 302 3.00 -21.93 12.99
C ARG A 302 2.12 -20.85 13.61
N PHE A 303 0.82 -21.06 13.45
CA PHE A 303 -0.23 -20.33 14.13
C PHE A 303 0.01 -20.29 15.66
N SER A 304 -0.38 -19.15 16.24
CA SER A 304 -0.61 -18.85 17.67
C SER A 304 0.52 -18.14 18.43
N GLN A 305 0.44 -16.80 18.51
CA GLN A 305 -0.46 -16.13 19.47
C GLN A 305 -0.71 -14.68 19.03
N ALA A 306 -2.02 -14.36 18.92
CA ALA A 306 -2.66 -13.06 18.73
C ALA A 306 -2.12 -12.16 17.58
N PRO A 307 -2.71 -12.22 16.37
CA PRO A 307 -2.51 -11.18 15.37
C PRO A 307 -2.98 -9.82 15.91
N ARG A 308 -2.19 -8.77 15.70
CA ARG A 308 -2.73 -7.41 15.75
C ARG A 308 -3.77 -7.28 14.62
N PRO A 309 -4.91 -6.61 14.88
CA PRO A 309 -6.03 -6.59 13.95
C PRO A 309 -5.63 -6.00 12.60
N LEU A 310 -5.94 -6.73 11.53
CA LEU A 310 -5.90 -6.22 10.16
C LEU A 310 -7.22 -5.48 9.93
N PRO A 311 -7.23 -4.18 9.60
CA PRO A 311 -8.43 -3.51 9.17
C PRO A 311 -8.43 -3.50 7.64
N VAL A 312 -9.13 -4.43 7.00
CA VAL A 312 -9.27 -4.42 5.53
C VAL A 312 -10.72 -4.76 5.16
N LEU A 313 -11.30 -3.95 4.25
CA LEU A 313 -12.59 -4.11 3.56
C LEU A 313 -13.90 -3.61 4.23
N THR A 314 -13.87 -2.74 5.24
CA THR A 314 -15.09 -2.13 5.83
C THR A 314 -15.61 -0.87 5.13
N GLY A 315 -15.30 -0.64 3.86
CA GLY A 315 -15.60 0.63 3.21
C GLY A 315 -14.89 0.79 1.88
N LEU A 316 -15.66 0.94 0.85
CA LEU A 316 -15.15 0.77 -0.49
C LEU A 316 -15.69 1.89 -1.37
N LEU A 317 -16.81 2.52 -0.99
CA LEU A 317 -17.64 3.20 -1.99
C LEU A 317 -18.35 4.46 -1.49
N ILE A 318 -18.13 4.91 -0.25
CA ILE A 318 -18.69 6.20 0.23
C ILE A 318 -17.87 7.38 -0.30
N ALA A 319 -16.59 7.16 -0.55
CA ALA A 319 -15.67 8.21 -0.93
C ALA A 319 -15.74 8.57 -2.42
N GLY A 320 -15.58 7.58 -3.32
CA GLY A 320 -15.47 7.80 -4.77
C GLY A 320 -16.74 8.32 -5.46
N CYS A 321 -17.91 8.15 -4.85
CA CYS A 321 -19.15 8.38 -5.57
C CYS A 321 -20.01 9.52 -5.00
N TRP A 322 -19.96 9.84 -3.71
CA TRP A 322 -20.63 11.05 -3.18
C TRP A 322 -20.18 12.37 -3.85
N LEU A 323 -19.06 12.31 -4.58
CA LEU A 323 -18.43 13.30 -5.44
C LEU A 323 -19.31 14.00 -6.48
N LEU A 324 -20.37 13.35 -6.96
CA LEU A 324 -21.22 13.90 -8.03
C LEU A 324 -22.64 14.27 -7.59
N ALA A 325 -23.16 13.70 -6.50
CA ALA A 325 -24.54 13.98 -6.07
C ALA A 325 -24.71 15.32 -5.32
N ALA A 326 -23.65 15.87 -4.73
CA ALA A 326 -23.75 17.05 -3.87
C ALA A 326 -23.43 18.40 -4.58
N THR A 327 -23.51 18.44 -5.91
CA THR A 327 -23.42 19.70 -6.69
C THR A 327 -24.75 20.25 -7.16
N LEU A 328 -25.89 19.61 -6.88
CA LEU A 328 -27.20 20.06 -7.39
C LEU A 328 -28.37 20.00 -6.38
N THR A 329 -28.12 20.04 -5.07
CA THR A 329 -29.16 20.30 -4.04
C THR A 329 -29.09 21.72 -3.48
N GLY A 330 -28.76 22.69 -4.34
CA GLY A 330 -28.70 24.11 -4.04
C GLY A 330 -29.87 24.93 -4.59
N CYS A 331 -31.01 24.34 -4.92
CA CYS A 331 -32.25 25.07 -5.19
C CYS A 331 -33.46 24.32 -4.64
N GLY A 332 -34.11 24.92 -3.63
CA GLY A 332 -35.51 24.67 -3.30
C GLY A 332 -35.77 23.74 -2.12
N LYS A 333 -35.80 24.29 -0.90
CA LYS A 333 -36.90 23.98 0.04
C LYS A 333 -37.44 25.27 0.68
N PRO A 334 -38.77 25.41 0.80
CA PRO A 334 -39.41 26.62 1.25
C PRO A 334 -39.40 26.70 2.78
N ASN A 335 -38.91 27.81 3.35
CA ASN A 335 -39.18 28.13 4.75
C ASN A 335 -40.17 29.28 4.83
N ALA A 336 -41.30 28.98 5.47
CA ALA A 336 -42.27 29.94 5.94
C ALA A 336 -41.65 30.84 7.01
N SER A 337 -42.11 32.10 7.01
CA SER A 337 -42.13 33.03 8.15
C SER A 337 -40.78 33.48 8.72
N ALA A 338 -40.36 34.71 8.40
CA ALA A 338 -40.55 35.87 9.28
C ALA A 338 -39.95 37.15 8.67
N ALA A 339 -40.53 38.27 9.07
CA ALA A 339 -40.42 39.59 8.47
C ALA A 339 -39.03 40.27 8.58
N GLY A 340 -38.75 41.12 7.58
CA GLY A 340 -38.30 42.48 7.85
C GLY A 340 -36.85 42.84 7.51
N ALA A 341 -36.59 43.26 6.27
CA ALA A 341 -35.71 44.39 5.95
C ALA A 341 -35.82 44.78 4.47
N LYS A 342 -36.00 46.08 4.19
CA LYS A 342 -36.06 46.71 2.86
C LYS A 342 -34.64 47.05 2.32
N PRO A 343 -34.50 47.39 1.02
CA PRO A 343 -33.35 47.08 0.17
C PRO A 343 -32.39 48.26 -0.06
N ALA A 344 -31.23 47.98 -0.66
CA ALA A 344 -30.46 48.99 -1.40
C ALA A 344 -30.03 48.46 -2.77
N ALA A 345 -30.30 49.29 -3.77
CA ALA A 345 -30.02 49.18 -5.22
C ALA A 345 -28.60 48.67 -5.53
N GLY A 346 -28.33 47.96 -6.62
CA GLY A 346 -28.90 48.06 -7.95
C GLY A 346 -27.73 48.31 -8.91
N ARG A 347 -27.28 47.26 -9.60
CA ARG A 347 -26.52 47.34 -10.85
C ARG A 347 -27.00 46.21 -11.75
N THR A 348 -27.84 46.59 -12.69
CA THR A 348 -28.25 45.84 -13.86
C THR A 348 -27.03 45.61 -14.77
N ALA A 349 -26.69 44.35 -15.01
CA ALA A 349 -25.99 43.94 -16.22
C ALA A 349 -26.88 42.90 -16.90
N GLU A 350 -27.23 43.22 -18.14
CA GLU A 350 -28.20 42.53 -18.98
C GLU A 350 -27.80 41.08 -19.23
N THR A 351 -28.71 40.17 -18.88
CA THR A 351 -28.71 38.77 -19.34
C THR A 351 -29.13 38.73 -20.80
N SER A 352 -28.19 38.51 -21.72
CA SER A 352 -28.51 37.95 -23.03
C SER A 352 -28.69 36.43 -22.89
N SER A 353 -29.94 36.00 -22.80
CA SER A 353 -30.34 34.60 -22.83
C SER A 353 -30.18 34.03 -24.25
N ASN A 354 -29.21 33.15 -24.45
CA ASN A 354 -29.18 32.22 -25.57
C ASN A 354 -29.64 30.84 -25.03
N PRO A 355 -30.82 30.32 -25.40
CA PRO A 355 -31.34 29.07 -24.84
C PRO A 355 -30.63 27.80 -25.29
N ASP A 356 -29.79 27.85 -26.32
CA ASP A 356 -29.10 26.68 -26.93
C ASP A 356 -27.57 26.76 -26.87
N ALA A 357 -27.00 27.56 -25.97
CA ALA A 357 -25.57 27.51 -25.74
C ALA A 357 -25.23 26.31 -24.86
N ASN A 358 -24.69 25.23 -25.45
CA ASN A 358 -23.98 24.18 -24.71
C ASN A 358 -23.03 24.86 -23.73
N GLN A 359 -23.37 24.81 -22.43
CA GLN A 359 -22.55 25.42 -21.41
C GLN A 359 -21.35 24.52 -21.18
N GLU A 360 -20.23 24.89 -21.80
CA GLU A 360 -18.95 24.23 -21.62
C GLU A 360 -18.16 24.94 -20.52
N MET A 361 -17.72 24.16 -19.54
CA MET A 361 -16.81 24.61 -18.48
C MET A 361 -15.45 23.97 -18.72
N SER A 362 -14.41 24.79 -18.88
CA SER A 362 -13.02 24.32 -18.95
C SER A 362 -12.44 24.20 -17.54
N GLY A 363 -12.12 22.99 -17.10
CA GLY A 363 -11.44 22.73 -15.83
C GLY A 363 -12.26 23.12 -14.59
N PHE A 364 -12.63 22.16 -13.75
CA PHE A 364 -13.36 22.48 -12.52
C PHE A 364 -12.91 21.64 -11.34
N THR A 365 -13.20 22.15 -10.14
CA THR A 365 -13.05 21.41 -8.88
C THR A 365 -14.28 21.63 -8.04
N LEU A 366 -14.98 20.55 -7.71
CA LEU A 366 -16.14 20.52 -6.83
C LEU A 366 -15.71 19.88 -5.52
N THR A 367 -16.27 20.36 -4.42
CA THR A 367 -15.96 19.83 -3.09
C THR A 367 -17.20 19.82 -2.25
N GLY A 368 -17.48 18.68 -1.61
CA GLY A 368 -18.51 18.56 -0.59
C GLY A 368 -17.92 18.51 0.81
N TYR A 369 -18.62 19.13 1.75
CA TYR A 369 -18.28 19.14 3.17
C TYR A 369 -19.41 18.51 3.99
N GLU A 370 -19.09 17.88 5.11
CA GLU A 370 -20.06 17.52 6.15
C GLU A 370 -20.57 18.77 6.90
N GLU A 371 -21.64 18.61 7.69
CA GLU A 371 -22.20 19.69 8.52
C GLU A 371 -21.19 20.29 9.51
N ASP A 372 -20.16 19.53 9.91
CA ASP A 372 -19.07 19.97 10.79
C ASP A 372 -17.90 20.67 10.04
N GLY A 373 -18.04 20.87 8.72
CA GLY A 373 -17.04 21.51 7.86
C GLY A 373 -15.86 20.61 7.47
N THR A 374 -15.91 19.30 7.75
CA THR A 374 -14.92 18.35 7.25
C THR A 374 -15.14 18.05 5.76
N LYS A 375 -14.06 18.04 4.97
CA LYS A 375 -14.12 17.75 3.53
C LYS A 375 -14.52 16.27 3.35
N ARG A 376 -15.68 16.02 2.76
CA ARG A 376 -16.23 14.67 2.52
C ARG A 376 -15.77 14.12 1.19
N TRP A 377 -15.62 14.99 0.19
CA TRP A 377 -15.16 14.61 -1.13
C TRP A 377 -14.63 15.81 -1.96
N GLU A 378 -13.86 15.51 -3.01
CA GLU A 378 -13.30 16.45 -3.99
C GLU A 378 -13.28 15.86 -5.41
N LEU A 379 -14.02 16.44 -6.35
CA LEU A 379 -14.07 16.01 -7.74
C LEU A 379 -13.39 17.05 -8.61
N THR A 380 -12.48 16.61 -9.46
CA THR A 380 -11.87 17.44 -10.50
C THR A 380 -12.20 16.89 -11.87
N GLY A 381 -12.29 17.74 -12.87
CA GLY A 381 -12.48 17.36 -14.27
C GLY A 381 -11.82 18.37 -15.19
N SER A 382 -11.33 17.91 -16.35
CA SER A 382 -10.69 18.77 -17.35
C SER A 382 -11.70 19.60 -18.15
N GLY A 383 -12.95 19.14 -18.20
CA GLY A 383 -14.05 19.87 -18.80
C GLY A 383 -15.40 19.28 -18.42
N ALA A 384 -16.45 20.08 -18.46
CA ALA A 384 -17.83 19.61 -18.38
C ALA A 384 -18.69 20.27 -19.45
N SER A 385 -19.62 19.53 -20.02
CA SER A 385 -20.66 20.04 -20.92
C SER A 385 -22.03 19.57 -20.44
N MET A 386 -23.05 20.39 -20.66
CA MET A 386 -24.42 20.07 -20.31
C MET A 386 -25.27 20.03 -21.56
N ASP A 387 -25.96 18.91 -21.78
CA ASP A 387 -26.97 18.73 -22.83
C ASP A 387 -28.29 18.30 -22.17
N GLY A 388 -29.25 19.23 -22.10
CA GLY A 388 -30.52 19.03 -21.41
C GLY A 388 -30.32 18.69 -19.92
N GLN A 389 -30.60 17.44 -19.54
CA GLN A 389 -30.44 16.92 -18.17
C GLN A 389 -29.17 16.08 -17.98
N LEU A 390 -28.36 15.88 -19.03
CA LEU A 390 -27.15 15.08 -18.98
C LEU A 390 -25.93 15.98 -18.84
N VAL A 391 -25.14 15.77 -17.79
CA VAL A 391 -23.84 16.43 -17.59
C VAL A 391 -22.74 15.46 -17.98
N SER A 392 -21.98 15.78 -19.00
CA SER A 392 -20.78 15.04 -19.39
C SER A 392 -19.56 15.69 -18.75
N ILE A 393 -18.70 14.88 -18.14
CA ILE A 393 -17.47 15.27 -17.47
C ILE A 393 -16.31 14.55 -18.12
N GLN A 394 -15.31 15.31 -18.56
CA GLN A 394 -14.07 14.79 -19.11
C GLN A 394 -13.01 14.62 -18.02
N HIS A 395 -12.34 13.48 -18.03
CA HIS A 395 -11.29 13.07 -17.09
C HIS A 395 -11.64 13.34 -15.62
N PRO A 396 -12.75 12.77 -15.10
CA PRO A 396 -13.07 12.87 -13.68
C PRO A 396 -11.99 12.21 -12.82
N ASP A 397 -11.40 12.98 -11.91
CA ASP A 397 -10.53 12.51 -10.83
C ASP A 397 -11.14 12.93 -9.49
N GLY A 398 -11.59 11.94 -8.74
CA GLY A 398 -12.37 12.09 -7.54
C GLY A 398 -11.68 11.50 -6.32
N ILE A 399 -11.66 12.27 -5.23
CA ILE A 399 -11.19 11.82 -3.92
C ILE A 399 -12.36 11.86 -2.95
N GLY A 400 -12.59 10.77 -2.24
CA GLY A 400 -13.47 10.85 -1.09
C GLY A 400 -12.83 10.43 0.20
N TYR A 401 -13.39 11.00 1.25
CA TYR A 401 -12.88 10.96 2.60
C TYR A 401 -13.94 10.29 3.48
N ASP A 402 -13.63 9.09 3.96
CA ASP A 402 -14.35 8.43 5.05
C ASP A 402 -13.49 8.47 6.32
N SER A 403 -14.15 8.43 7.48
CA SER A 403 -13.57 8.38 8.81
C SER A 403 -12.50 7.28 8.99
N GLN A 404 -12.55 6.22 8.17
CA GLN A 404 -11.62 5.09 8.24
C GLN A 404 -10.64 4.99 7.07
N ARG A 405 -10.92 5.58 5.91
CA ARG A 405 -10.12 5.40 4.67
C ARG A 405 -10.28 6.56 3.68
N THR A 406 -9.35 6.63 2.73
CA THR A 406 -9.47 7.48 1.54
C THR A 406 -9.62 6.59 0.31
N ALA A 407 -10.58 6.91 -0.55
CA ALA A 407 -10.70 6.27 -1.85
C ALA A 407 -10.52 7.32 -2.95
N TRP A 408 -9.85 6.90 -4.01
CA TRP A 408 -9.61 7.68 -5.19
C TRP A 408 -10.26 6.97 -6.36
N LEU A 409 -10.95 7.74 -7.19
CA LEU A 409 -11.69 7.28 -8.34
C LEU A 409 -11.19 8.05 -9.55
N THR A 410 -10.87 7.35 -10.63
CA THR A 410 -10.54 7.98 -11.91
C THR A 410 -11.34 7.32 -13.02
N ALA A 411 -11.73 8.09 -14.03
CA ALA A 411 -12.24 7.57 -15.30
C ALA A 411 -11.87 8.54 -16.43
N SER A 412 -12.02 8.13 -17.69
CA SER A 412 -11.79 9.05 -18.82
C SER A 412 -13.01 9.93 -19.10
N ALA A 413 -14.22 9.42 -18.83
CA ALA A 413 -15.45 10.18 -18.94
C ALA A 413 -16.44 9.76 -17.85
N ALA A 414 -17.30 10.71 -17.44
CA ALA A 414 -18.48 10.43 -16.65
C ALA A 414 -19.68 11.19 -17.18
N GLU A 415 -20.82 10.53 -17.23
CA GLU A 415 -22.11 11.12 -17.54
C GLU A 415 -22.99 11.10 -16.29
N VAL A 416 -23.65 12.21 -16.01
CA VAL A 416 -24.58 12.36 -14.89
C VAL A 416 -25.93 12.78 -15.41
N ASP A 417 -26.92 11.92 -15.22
CA ASP A 417 -28.32 12.26 -15.42
C ASP A 417 -28.82 13.05 -14.20
N GLN A 418 -29.15 14.32 -14.38
CA GLN A 418 -29.60 15.19 -13.29
C GLN A 418 -30.98 14.82 -12.73
N ALA A 419 -31.84 14.17 -13.51
CA ALA A 419 -33.17 13.77 -13.06
C ALA A 419 -33.11 12.53 -12.18
N THR A 420 -32.31 11.53 -12.58
CA THR A 420 -32.19 10.26 -11.84
C THR A 420 -30.99 10.22 -10.90
N ARG A 421 -30.10 11.22 -10.98
CA ARG A 421 -28.79 11.28 -10.32
C ARG A 421 -27.88 10.10 -10.65
N HIS A 422 -28.23 9.33 -11.69
CA HIS A 422 -27.45 8.20 -12.12
C HIS A 422 -26.14 8.70 -12.72
N VAL A 423 -25.03 8.13 -12.22
CA VAL A 423 -23.69 8.43 -12.71
C VAL A 423 -23.16 7.22 -13.45
N ARG A 424 -22.83 7.41 -14.71
CA ARG A 424 -22.18 6.41 -15.55
C ARG A 424 -20.75 6.85 -15.82
N MET A 425 -19.79 6.06 -15.38
CA MET A 425 -18.37 6.30 -15.63
C MET A 425 -17.88 5.33 -16.69
N GLU A 426 -17.04 5.81 -17.60
CA GLU A 426 -16.57 5.02 -18.73
C GLU A 426 -15.08 5.22 -19.00
N HIS A 427 -14.51 4.21 -19.66
CA HIS A 427 -13.15 4.17 -20.19
C HIS A 427 -12.11 4.30 -19.06
N ASP A 428 -11.60 3.14 -18.60
CA ASP A 428 -10.60 3.01 -17.54
C ASP A 428 -11.05 3.50 -16.15
N VAL A 429 -12.22 3.03 -15.72
CA VAL A 429 -12.67 3.29 -14.35
C VAL A 429 -11.77 2.55 -13.37
N THR A 430 -11.03 3.30 -12.56
CA THR A 430 -10.22 2.76 -11.47
C THR A 430 -10.69 3.30 -10.14
N ILE A 431 -10.75 2.43 -9.14
CA ILE A 431 -10.97 2.81 -7.75
C ILE A 431 -9.82 2.22 -6.94
N HIS A 432 -9.07 3.06 -6.27
CA HIS A 432 -8.05 2.61 -5.34
C HIS A 432 -8.29 3.17 -3.94
N THR A 433 -7.93 2.40 -2.92
CA THR A 433 -8.16 2.77 -1.52
C THR A 433 -6.86 2.80 -0.72
N SER A 434 -6.86 3.55 0.38
CA SER A 434 -5.67 3.75 1.21
C SER A 434 -5.18 2.47 1.92
N ASP A 435 -5.98 1.41 1.94
CA ASP A 435 -5.69 0.07 2.46
C ASP A 435 -5.23 -0.92 1.37
N GLY A 436 -4.98 -0.46 0.13
CA GLY A 436 -4.29 -1.24 -0.90
C GLY A 436 -5.21 -2.02 -1.85
N LEU A 437 -6.52 -1.78 -1.83
CA LEU A 437 -7.42 -2.35 -2.83
C LEU A 437 -7.38 -1.54 -4.14
N TRP A 438 -7.37 -2.26 -5.25
CA TRP A 438 -7.45 -1.76 -6.61
C TRP A 438 -8.62 -2.44 -7.33
N PHE A 439 -9.64 -1.66 -7.69
CA PHE A 439 -10.74 -2.10 -8.54
C PHE A 439 -10.60 -1.44 -9.91
N THR A 440 -10.82 -2.21 -10.97
CA THR A 440 -10.82 -1.72 -12.35
C THR A 440 -11.97 -2.30 -13.14
N SER A 441 -12.63 -1.46 -13.94
CA SER A 441 -13.67 -1.88 -14.88
C SER A 441 -13.78 -0.89 -16.04
N PRO A 442 -14.18 -1.34 -17.25
CA PRO A 442 -14.43 -0.43 -18.37
C PRO A 442 -15.55 0.57 -18.12
N ILE A 443 -16.60 0.15 -17.41
CA ILE A 443 -17.79 0.94 -17.13
C ILE A 443 -18.18 0.71 -15.67
N LEU A 444 -18.63 1.77 -14.99
CA LEU A 444 -19.21 1.66 -13.66
C LEU A 444 -20.43 2.57 -13.55
N HIS A 445 -21.54 2.00 -13.10
CA HIS A 445 -22.77 2.68 -12.77
C HIS A 445 -22.83 2.94 -11.28
N TRP A 446 -23.16 4.16 -10.90
CA TRP A 446 -23.53 4.51 -9.54
C TRP A 446 -24.94 5.07 -9.51
N ILE A 447 -25.79 4.43 -8.72
CA ILE A 447 -27.22 4.73 -8.59
C ILE A 447 -27.45 5.20 -7.15
N PRO A 448 -27.43 6.53 -6.89
CA PRO A 448 -27.43 7.05 -5.53
C PRO A 448 -28.67 6.67 -4.74
N ASP A 449 -29.84 6.72 -5.37
CA ASP A 449 -31.12 6.43 -4.71
C ASP A 449 -31.24 4.98 -4.23
N GLN A 450 -30.48 4.07 -4.85
CA GLN A 450 -30.46 2.65 -4.50
C GLN A 450 -29.28 2.28 -3.58
N ASP A 451 -28.42 3.25 -3.23
CA ASP A 451 -27.18 3.01 -2.49
C ASP A 451 -26.36 1.89 -3.16
N GLN A 452 -26.33 1.89 -4.51
CA GLN A 452 -25.82 0.77 -5.31
C GLN A 452 -24.79 1.21 -6.34
N MET A 453 -23.73 0.43 -6.46
CA MET A 453 -22.83 0.44 -7.62
C MET A 453 -22.97 -0.85 -8.39
N ALA A 454 -22.94 -0.74 -9.70
CA ALA A 454 -23.07 -1.86 -10.59
C ALA A 454 -22.20 -1.70 -11.83
N THR A 455 -21.74 -2.82 -12.37
CA THR A 455 -21.21 -2.91 -13.72
C THR A 455 -21.60 -4.27 -14.25
N ASP A 456 -21.87 -4.38 -15.55
CA ASP A 456 -22.06 -5.64 -16.26
C ASP A 456 -20.78 -6.09 -16.99
N GLN A 457 -19.74 -5.24 -16.96
CA GLN A 457 -18.48 -5.44 -17.65
C GLN A 457 -17.51 -6.29 -16.84
N SER A 458 -16.34 -6.56 -17.43
CA SER A 458 -15.25 -7.21 -16.73
C SER A 458 -14.81 -6.39 -15.52
N VAL A 459 -14.58 -7.06 -14.41
CA VAL A 459 -14.04 -6.47 -13.18
C VAL A 459 -12.73 -7.15 -12.82
N ARG A 460 -11.78 -6.35 -12.35
CA ARG A 460 -10.56 -6.84 -11.71
C ARG A 460 -10.38 -6.13 -10.38
N ILE A 461 -10.30 -6.92 -9.32
CA ILE A 461 -10.06 -6.49 -7.94
C ILE A 461 -8.72 -7.08 -7.49
N GLU A 462 -7.85 -6.24 -6.98
CA GLU A 462 -6.49 -6.62 -6.59
C GLU A 462 -6.16 -6.04 -5.22
N THR A 463 -5.56 -6.87 -4.38
CA THR A 463 -5.02 -6.53 -3.06
C THR A 463 -3.67 -7.21 -2.90
N ASP A 464 -2.93 -6.93 -1.83
CA ASP A 464 -1.64 -7.55 -1.52
C ASP A 464 -1.68 -9.09 -1.45
N HIS A 465 -2.86 -9.71 -1.29
CA HIS A 465 -3.02 -11.14 -1.06
C HIS A 465 -4.07 -11.80 -1.96
N MET A 466 -4.73 -11.04 -2.84
CA MET A 466 -5.83 -11.53 -3.65
C MET A 466 -5.88 -10.81 -5.00
N LEU A 467 -5.99 -11.58 -6.08
CA LEU A 467 -6.41 -11.10 -7.39
C LEU A 467 -7.72 -11.78 -7.75
N LEU A 468 -8.75 -10.99 -8.00
CA LEU A 468 -10.10 -11.44 -8.33
C LEU A 468 -10.51 -10.85 -9.68
N ARG A 469 -10.99 -11.71 -10.57
CA ARG A 469 -11.50 -11.35 -11.90
C ARG A 469 -12.90 -11.91 -12.05
N GLY A 470 -13.74 -11.21 -12.79
CA GLY A 470 -15.08 -11.69 -13.14
C GLY A 470 -15.77 -10.77 -14.13
N ARG A 471 -17.03 -11.07 -14.44
CA ARG A 471 -17.92 -10.20 -15.20
C ARG A 471 -19.17 -9.91 -14.40
N GLY A 472 -19.59 -8.66 -14.42
CA GLY A 472 -20.69 -8.20 -13.60
C GLY A 472 -20.28 -8.04 -12.15
N ALA A 473 -20.49 -6.87 -11.56
CA ALA A 473 -20.36 -6.67 -10.13
C ALA A 473 -21.45 -5.73 -9.64
N ARG A 474 -21.96 -6.01 -8.45
CA ARG A 474 -22.90 -5.16 -7.72
C ARG A 474 -22.48 -5.04 -6.27
N GLY A 475 -22.53 -3.84 -5.73
CA GLY A 475 -22.17 -3.58 -4.33
C GLY A 475 -23.06 -2.51 -3.74
N ARG A 476 -23.42 -2.66 -2.46
CA ARG A 476 -24.12 -1.62 -1.71
C ARG A 476 -23.14 -0.65 -1.05
N THR A 477 -23.41 0.64 -1.09
CA THR A 477 -22.54 1.68 -0.53
C THR A 477 -22.49 1.66 1.00
N ASN A 478 -23.47 1.05 1.67
CA ASN A 478 -23.46 0.75 3.11
C ASN A 478 -22.71 -0.54 3.53
N LEU A 479 -22.08 -1.25 2.58
CA LEU A 479 -21.03 -2.26 2.83
C LEU A 479 -21.49 -3.55 3.49
N LYS A 480 -22.76 -3.91 3.32
CA LYS A 480 -23.27 -5.20 3.81
C LYS A 480 -23.01 -6.35 2.84
N LEU A 481 -22.98 -6.07 1.53
CA LEU A 481 -22.93 -7.10 0.50
C LEU A 481 -22.24 -6.59 -0.78
N ALA A 482 -21.29 -7.38 -1.28
CA ALA A 482 -20.76 -7.27 -2.64
C ALA A 482 -20.95 -8.58 -3.39
N VAL A 483 -21.27 -8.52 -4.69
CA VAL A 483 -21.49 -9.69 -5.52
C VAL A 483 -20.80 -9.50 -6.86
N ILE A 484 -20.05 -10.52 -7.29
CA ILE A 484 -19.58 -10.67 -8.66
C ILE A 484 -20.46 -11.73 -9.32
N GLU A 485 -21.00 -11.42 -10.49
CA GLU A 485 -22.12 -12.17 -11.04
C GLU A 485 -21.67 -13.47 -11.70
N ARG A 486 -20.60 -13.42 -12.50
CA ARG A 486 -20.19 -14.57 -13.30
C ARG A 486 -18.71 -14.60 -13.71
N ASP A 487 -18.29 -15.77 -14.20
CA ASP A 487 -16.95 -16.06 -14.72
C ASP A 487 -15.84 -15.70 -13.72
N ILE A 488 -16.05 -16.11 -12.47
CA ILE A 488 -15.21 -15.68 -11.37
C ILE A 488 -13.92 -16.49 -11.36
N GLU A 489 -12.81 -15.77 -11.28
CA GLU A 489 -11.49 -16.30 -11.03
C GLU A 489 -10.85 -15.55 -9.88
N MET A 490 -10.65 -16.23 -8.76
CA MET A 490 -9.99 -15.72 -7.58
C MET A 490 -8.67 -16.44 -7.35
N VAL A 491 -7.60 -15.68 -7.26
CA VAL A 491 -6.25 -16.15 -7.00
C VAL A 491 -5.82 -15.58 -5.66
N LEU A 492 -5.57 -16.46 -4.71
CA LEU A 492 -5.01 -16.13 -3.41
C LEU A 492 -3.49 -16.22 -3.49
N ASN A 493 -2.79 -15.23 -2.92
CA ASN A 493 -1.35 -15.04 -3.02
C ASN A 493 -0.87 -15.03 -4.49
N PRO A 494 -1.33 -14.07 -5.31
CA PRO A 494 -0.90 -13.97 -6.70
C PRO A 494 0.63 -13.78 -6.77
N SER A 495 1.30 -14.53 -7.66
CA SER A 495 2.73 -14.38 -7.92
C SER A 495 2.99 -13.31 -8.98
N ASP A 496 4.07 -12.56 -8.80
CA ASP A 496 4.62 -11.64 -9.82
C ASP A 496 5.30 -12.41 -10.96
N GLN A 497 4.48 -13.09 -11.79
CA GLN A 497 4.77 -13.68 -13.12
C GLN A 497 5.85 -14.78 -13.30
N ASP A 498 5.53 -15.71 -14.22
CA ASP A 498 6.40 -16.60 -15.03
C ASP A 498 7.88 -16.76 -14.62
N LEU A 499 8.15 -17.49 -13.53
CA LEU A 499 9.44 -18.14 -13.27
C LEU A 499 9.23 -19.51 -12.58
N PRO A 500 9.91 -20.60 -13.02
CA PRO A 500 9.70 -21.94 -12.48
C PRO A 500 10.54 -22.15 -11.21
N ARG A 501 10.09 -21.63 -10.07
CA ARG A 501 10.50 -22.08 -8.71
C ARG A 501 9.31 -21.94 -7.75
N PRO A 502 9.14 -22.86 -6.78
CA PRO A 502 7.90 -22.97 -6.01
C PRO A 502 7.74 -21.77 -5.06
N GLY A 503 6.91 -20.81 -5.45
CA GLY A 503 6.39 -19.78 -4.56
C GLY A 503 5.41 -20.35 -3.52
N PRO A 504 4.85 -19.51 -2.62
CA PRO A 504 3.78 -19.96 -1.72
C PRO A 504 2.69 -20.61 -2.56
N LYS A 505 2.25 -21.80 -2.14
CA LYS A 505 1.24 -22.62 -2.84
C LYS A 505 0.05 -21.74 -3.25
N GLN A 506 -0.05 -21.42 -4.54
CA GLN A 506 -1.10 -20.57 -5.07
C GLN A 506 -2.43 -21.34 -5.02
N VAL A 507 -3.44 -20.73 -4.40
CA VAL A 507 -4.80 -21.29 -4.41
C VAL A 507 -5.60 -20.50 -5.43
N LYS A 508 -6.14 -21.22 -6.42
CA LYS A 508 -7.01 -20.63 -7.44
C LYS A 508 -8.42 -21.19 -7.24
N ILE A 509 -9.40 -20.31 -7.08
CA ILE A 509 -10.81 -20.64 -6.96
C ILE A 509 -11.52 -20.07 -8.18
N THR A 510 -12.21 -20.91 -8.94
CA THR A 510 -13.05 -20.48 -10.06
C THR A 510 -14.49 -20.91 -9.84
N CYS A 511 -15.46 -20.13 -10.28
CA CYS A 511 -16.87 -20.53 -10.32
C CYS A 511 -17.63 -19.78 -11.40
N ASP A 512 -18.73 -20.36 -11.88
CA ASP A 512 -19.59 -19.72 -12.86
C ASP A 512 -20.38 -18.56 -12.26
N GLY A 513 -20.65 -18.61 -10.95
CA GLY A 513 -21.17 -17.50 -10.15
C GLY A 513 -22.59 -17.71 -9.62
N PRO A 514 -23.05 -16.83 -8.72
CA PRO A 514 -22.34 -15.65 -8.22
C PRO A 514 -21.25 -15.97 -7.17
N LEU A 515 -20.30 -15.04 -7.02
CA LEU A 515 -19.49 -14.90 -5.82
C LEU A 515 -20.06 -13.77 -4.98
N SER A 516 -20.50 -14.05 -3.76
CA SER A 516 -20.98 -13.04 -2.81
C SER A 516 -20.08 -12.91 -1.59
N PHE A 517 -19.85 -11.67 -1.17
CA PHE A 517 -19.16 -11.30 0.07
C PHE A 517 -20.14 -10.63 1.01
N ASP A 518 -20.50 -11.33 2.07
CA ASP A 518 -21.25 -10.79 3.21
C ASP A 518 -20.23 -10.35 4.27
N TYR A 519 -19.97 -9.04 4.30
CA TYR A 519 -18.99 -8.46 5.21
C TYR A 519 -19.47 -8.41 6.66
N GLN A 520 -20.78 -8.40 6.89
CA GLN A 520 -21.36 -8.35 8.23
C GLN A 520 -21.20 -9.70 8.93
N ASN A 521 -21.33 -10.79 8.17
CA ASN A 521 -21.20 -12.15 8.69
C ASN A 521 -19.81 -12.75 8.44
N HIS A 522 -18.92 -12.03 7.74
CA HIS A 522 -17.59 -12.48 7.34
C HIS A 522 -17.65 -13.78 6.51
N ILE A 523 -18.52 -13.82 5.50
CA ILE A 523 -18.75 -15.01 4.65
C ILE A 523 -18.49 -14.65 3.19
N ALA A 524 -17.72 -15.49 2.52
CA ALA A 524 -17.62 -15.50 1.06
C ALA A 524 -18.30 -16.77 0.52
N THR A 525 -19.24 -16.62 -0.41
CA THR A 525 -19.98 -17.74 -1.00
C THR A 525 -19.76 -17.78 -2.50
N PHE A 526 -19.21 -18.88 -2.98
CA PHE A 526 -19.03 -19.21 -4.40
C PHE A 526 -20.12 -20.20 -4.80
N GLU A 527 -20.77 -19.95 -5.92
CA GLU A 527 -21.86 -20.80 -6.42
C GLU A 527 -21.61 -21.19 -7.87
N GLN A 528 -22.16 -22.35 -8.24
CA GLN A 528 -22.15 -22.94 -9.57
C GLN A 528 -20.75 -23.32 -10.06
N ASN A 529 -20.52 -24.64 -10.22
CA ASN A 529 -19.28 -25.19 -10.78
C ASN A 529 -18.02 -24.65 -10.09
N VAL A 530 -18.03 -24.64 -8.75
CA VAL A 530 -16.88 -24.19 -7.97
C VAL A 530 -15.74 -25.20 -8.12
N HIS A 531 -14.58 -24.69 -8.49
CA HIS A 531 -13.34 -25.45 -8.60
C HIS A 531 -12.23 -24.73 -7.83
N VAL A 532 -11.71 -25.39 -6.81
CA VAL A 532 -10.57 -24.96 -6.02
C VAL A 532 -9.37 -25.79 -6.44
N LYS A 533 -8.38 -25.13 -7.05
CA LYS A 533 -7.08 -25.69 -7.38
C LYS A 533 -6.09 -25.31 -6.29
N ASP A 534 -5.73 -26.29 -5.45
CA ASP A 534 -4.68 -26.17 -4.43
C ASP A 534 -3.51 -27.09 -4.82
N PRO A 535 -2.26 -26.78 -4.45
CA PRO A 535 -1.13 -27.66 -4.77
C PRO A 535 -1.14 -29.00 -4.04
N SER A 536 -2.10 -29.23 -3.15
CA SER A 536 -2.37 -30.51 -2.49
C SER A 536 -3.50 -31.29 -3.16
N GLY A 537 -4.18 -30.71 -4.16
CA GLY A 537 -5.23 -31.35 -4.95
C GLY A 537 -6.32 -30.38 -5.42
N ASP A 538 -7.14 -30.86 -6.35
CA ASP A 538 -8.28 -30.13 -6.88
C ASP A 538 -9.55 -30.51 -6.10
N LEU A 539 -10.43 -29.54 -5.83
CA LEU A 539 -11.75 -29.75 -5.25
C LEU A 539 -12.80 -29.13 -6.16
N TYR A 540 -13.83 -29.90 -6.48
CA TYR A 540 -14.98 -29.49 -7.26
C TYR A 540 -16.25 -29.59 -6.40
N SER A 541 -17.15 -28.63 -6.53
CA SER A 541 -18.44 -28.60 -5.82
C SER A 541 -19.44 -27.66 -6.50
N ASP A 542 -20.72 -27.82 -6.21
CA ASP A 542 -21.75 -26.87 -6.69
C ASP A 542 -21.68 -25.55 -5.93
N LYS A 543 -21.28 -25.58 -4.65
CA LYS A 543 -21.21 -24.42 -3.78
C LYS A 543 -20.05 -24.53 -2.79
N LEU A 544 -19.37 -23.42 -2.54
CA LEU A 544 -18.34 -23.29 -1.51
C LEU A 544 -18.63 -22.08 -0.64
N VAL A 545 -18.74 -22.29 0.66
CA VAL A 545 -18.91 -21.22 1.65
C VAL A 545 -17.63 -21.12 2.47
N ALA A 546 -16.91 -20.02 2.35
CA ALA A 546 -15.72 -19.72 3.14
C ALA A 546 -16.08 -18.78 4.28
N TYR A 547 -15.84 -19.23 5.51
CA TYR A 547 -16.02 -18.44 6.71
C TYR A 547 -14.72 -17.76 7.06
N LEU A 548 -14.73 -16.44 7.02
CA LEU A 548 -13.56 -15.61 7.25
C LEU A 548 -13.47 -15.24 8.73
N ASP A 549 -12.25 -15.15 9.22
CA ASP A 549 -11.98 -14.58 10.54
C ASP A 549 -12.28 -13.07 10.53
N GLU A 550 -13.01 -12.58 11.54
CA GLU A 550 -13.42 -11.17 11.66
C GLU A 550 -12.23 -10.20 11.70
N THR A 551 -11.09 -10.67 12.21
CA THR A 551 -9.93 -9.82 12.51
C THR A 551 -8.81 -9.93 11.46
N THR A 552 -8.67 -11.08 10.83
CA THR A 552 -7.61 -11.37 9.85
C THR A 552 -8.12 -11.53 8.44
N HIS A 553 -9.44 -11.74 8.27
CA HIS A 553 -10.11 -12.02 7.00
C HIS A 553 -9.51 -13.22 6.24
N THR A 554 -8.76 -14.08 6.94
CA THR A 554 -8.31 -15.37 6.44
C THR A 554 -9.42 -16.40 6.59
N ILE A 555 -9.39 -17.44 5.77
CA ILE A 555 -10.38 -18.53 5.84
C ILE A 555 -10.16 -19.29 7.16
N ARG A 556 -11.14 -19.24 8.06
CA ARG A 556 -11.16 -20.02 9.30
C ARG A 556 -11.53 -21.48 9.02
N TYR A 557 -12.56 -21.67 8.20
CA TYR A 557 -12.94 -22.95 7.63
C TYR A 557 -13.77 -22.71 6.36
N ALA A 558 -13.84 -23.71 5.48
CA ALA A 558 -14.67 -23.66 4.29
C ALA A 558 -15.52 -24.93 4.17
N GLU A 559 -16.73 -24.78 3.65
CA GLU A 559 -17.69 -25.86 3.44
C GLU A 559 -18.05 -25.94 1.96
N ALA A 560 -17.71 -27.06 1.33
CA ALA A 560 -18.07 -27.38 -0.04
C ALA A 560 -19.29 -28.31 -0.02
N THR A 561 -20.31 -28.01 -0.81
CA THR A 561 -21.54 -28.82 -0.92
C THR A 561 -21.96 -29.02 -2.36
N GLY A 562 -22.63 -30.14 -2.61
CA GLY A 562 -23.13 -30.51 -3.93
C GLY A 562 -22.04 -31.12 -4.80
N HIS A 563 -22.23 -32.39 -5.18
CA HIS A 563 -21.34 -33.16 -6.06
C HIS A 563 -19.85 -33.02 -5.74
N VAL A 564 -19.49 -33.04 -4.45
CA VAL A 564 -18.13 -32.75 -4.01
C VAL A 564 -17.20 -33.84 -4.53
N ARG A 565 -16.16 -33.42 -5.26
CA ARG A 565 -15.11 -34.29 -5.80
C ARG A 565 -13.75 -33.73 -5.46
N ILE A 566 -12.91 -34.52 -4.82
CA ILE A 566 -11.56 -34.12 -4.43
C ILE A 566 -10.55 -35.05 -5.10
N HIS A 567 -9.68 -34.48 -5.92
CA HIS A 567 -8.63 -35.21 -6.62
C HIS A 567 -7.27 -34.89 -5.99
N GLN A 568 -6.60 -35.90 -5.43
CA GLN A 568 -5.26 -35.78 -4.85
C GLN A 568 -4.35 -36.86 -5.45
N ASN A 569 -3.37 -36.46 -6.26
CA ASN A 569 -2.56 -37.38 -7.06
C ASN A 569 -3.43 -38.27 -7.97
N GLN A 570 -3.39 -39.59 -7.79
CA GLN A 570 -4.26 -40.53 -8.51
C GLN A 570 -5.61 -40.75 -7.79
N ASN A 571 -5.72 -40.36 -6.53
CA ASN A 571 -6.88 -40.70 -5.71
C ASN A 571 -8.02 -39.71 -5.91
N THR A 572 -9.24 -40.22 -5.95
CA THR A 572 -10.45 -39.41 -6.06
C THR A 572 -11.40 -39.73 -4.92
N ALA A 573 -11.85 -38.70 -4.20
CA ALA A 573 -12.87 -38.82 -3.19
C ALA A 573 -14.16 -38.12 -3.64
N HIS A 574 -15.30 -38.75 -3.39
CA HIS A 574 -16.62 -38.16 -3.62
C HIS A 574 -17.35 -38.01 -2.28
N SER A 575 -18.13 -36.94 -2.15
CA SER A 575 -19.00 -36.75 -0.99
C SER A 575 -20.15 -35.80 -1.29
N GLU A 576 -21.18 -35.79 -0.45
CA GLU A 576 -22.25 -34.79 -0.53
C GLU A 576 -21.74 -33.43 -0.01
N ARG A 577 -20.84 -33.48 0.97
CA ARG A 577 -20.25 -32.31 1.61
C ARG A 577 -18.80 -32.56 2.03
N ALA A 578 -17.95 -31.55 1.91
CA ALA A 578 -16.62 -31.53 2.50
C ALA A 578 -16.40 -30.28 3.34
N ILE A 579 -15.79 -30.46 4.52
CA ILE A 579 -15.41 -29.37 5.41
C ILE A 579 -13.90 -29.29 5.43
N TYR A 580 -13.34 -28.13 5.12
CA TYR A 580 -11.92 -27.85 5.13
C TYR A 580 -11.56 -26.93 6.30
N GLU A 581 -10.61 -27.36 7.13
CA GLU A 581 -10.09 -26.62 8.27
C GLU A 581 -8.59 -26.31 8.07
N PRO A 582 -8.24 -25.12 7.54
CA PRO A 582 -6.86 -24.76 7.21
C PRO A 582 -5.89 -24.86 8.39
N ALA A 583 -6.34 -24.52 9.60
CA ALA A 583 -5.51 -24.48 10.81
C ALA A 583 -4.87 -25.83 11.16
N ILE A 584 -5.51 -26.93 10.77
CA ILE A 584 -5.05 -28.30 11.01
C ILE A 584 -4.83 -29.09 9.70
N GLY A 585 -5.01 -28.44 8.54
CA GLY A 585 -4.86 -29.07 7.22
C GLY A 585 -5.79 -30.24 6.98
N LYS A 586 -6.96 -30.28 7.63
CA LYS A 586 -7.88 -31.42 7.61
C LYS A 586 -9.04 -31.18 6.64
N ILE A 587 -9.36 -32.19 5.84
CA ILE A 587 -10.60 -32.27 5.07
C ILE A 587 -11.47 -33.38 5.67
N THR A 588 -12.71 -33.05 6.02
CA THR A 588 -13.69 -33.99 6.54
C THR A 588 -14.80 -34.16 5.50
N LEU A 589 -14.94 -35.37 4.97
CA LEU A 589 -16.04 -35.73 4.06
C LEU A 589 -17.25 -36.17 4.87
N VAL A 590 -18.44 -35.70 4.51
CA VAL A 590 -19.69 -35.89 5.28
C VAL A 590 -20.80 -36.37 4.36
N GLY A 591 -21.61 -37.32 4.83
CA GLY A 591 -22.70 -37.93 4.08
C GLY A 591 -22.32 -39.35 3.66
N ARG A 592 -22.28 -39.60 2.35
CA ARG A 592 -21.89 -40.90 1.76
C ARG A 592 -20.54 -40.80 1.04
N PRO A 593 -19.42 -40.70 1.78
CA PRO A 593 -18.13 -40.56 1.14
C PRO A 593 -17.70 -41.87 0.48
N SER A 594 -17.20 -41.77 -0.74
CA SER A 594 -16.49 -42.85 -1.41
C SER A 594 -15.08 -42.39 -1.78
N LEU A 595 -14.12 -43.30 -1.67
CA LEU A 595 -12.73 -43.05 -2.00
C LEU A 595 -12.27 -44.11 -3.00
N LEU A 596 -11.78 -43.65 -4.14
CA LEU A 596 -11.13 -44.47 -5.15
C LEU A 596 -9.61 -44.27 -5.02
N VAL A 597 -8.91 -45.33 -4.65
CA VAL A 597 -7.44 -45.32 -4.49
C VAL A 597 -6.82 -46.19 -5.57
N TYR A 598 -5.86 -45.63 -6.30
CA TYR A 598 -5.07 -46.39 -7.26
C TYR A 598 -3.74 -46.81 -6.60
N PRO A 599 -3.42 -48.11 -6.56
CA PRO A 599 -2.14 -48.57 -6.04
C PRO A 599 -1.00 -48.23 -7.02
N ASN A 600 0.10 -47.67 -6.50
CA ASN A 600 1.30 -47.43 -7.30
C ASN A 600 1.99 -48.77 -7.63
N GLU A 601 2.28 -48.96 -8.93
CA GLU A 601 3.11 -50.00 -9.55
C GLU A 601 2.78 -51.47 -9.23
N GLY A 602 2.07 -52.13 -10.15
CA GLY A 602 2.09 -53.59 -10.33
C GLY A 602 0.85 -54.38 -9.88
N GLY A 603 -0.11 -53.78 -9.21
CA GLY A 603 -1.36 -54.43 -8.79
C GLY A 603 -2.57 -53.95 -9.60
N SER A 604 -3.08 -54.78 -10.51
CA SER A 604 -4.25 -54.48 -11.35
C SER A 604 -5.59 -54.68 -10.62
N GLN A 605 -5.78 -54.04 -9.47
CA GLN A 605 -7.08 -53.99 -8.79
C GLN A 605 -7.37 -52.57 -8.28
N GLU A 606 -8.44 -51.98 -8.81
CA GLU A 606 -9.05 -50.75 -8.30
C GLU A 606 -9.67 -51.04 -6.94
N ALA A 607 -9.30 -50.25 -5.92
CA ALA A 607 -9.89 -50.37 -4.59
C ALA A 607 -10.86 -49.19 -4.36
N THR A 608 -12.16 -49.47 -4.49
CA THR A 608 -13.22 -48.53 -4.11
C THR A 608 -13.61 -48.79 -2.65
N MET A 609 -13.36 -47.83 -1.77
CA MET A 609 -13.84 -47.85 -0.39
C MET A 609 -15.05 -46.91 -0.26
N SER A 610 -16.21 -47.47 0.05
CA SER A 610 -17.42 -46.69 0.38
C SER A 610 -17.64 -46.77 1.89
N PHE A 611 -17.74 -45.63 2.55
CA PHE A 611 -18.07 -45.59 3.97
C PHE A 611 -19.57 -45.32 4.10
N GLY A 612 -20.33 -46.33 4.53
CA GLY A 612 -21.75 -46.19 4.79
C GLY A 612 -21.99 -45.09 5.84
N GLY A 613 -22.93 -44.18 5.57
CA GLY A 613 -23.34 -43.17 6.55
C GLY A 613 -23.91 -43.83 7.81
N LEU A 614 -23.71 -43.20 8.96
CA LEU A 614 -24.42 -43.56 10.19
C LEU A 614 -25.93 -43.55 9.91
N VAL A 615 -26.52 -44.75 9.87
CA VAL A 615 -27.97 -44.90 9.84
C VAL A 615 -28.48 -44.46 11.19
N ASP A 616 -29.38 -43.49 11.19
CA ASP A 616 -30.16 -43.10 12.36
C ASP A 616 -31.06 -44.29 12.75
N GLU A 617 -30.61 -45.11 13.71
CA GLU A 617 -31.39 -46.21 14.29
C GLU A 617 -32.54 -45.69 15.17
N THR A 618 -33.37 -44.78 14.65
CA THR A 618 -34.61 -44.36 15.31
C THR A 618 -35.77 -44.18 14.32
N SER A 619 -35.89 -45.04 13.29
CA SER A 619 -37.09 -45.06 12.45
C SER A 619 -37.33 -46.40 11.73
N SER A 620 -37.46 -47.50 12.48
CA SER A 620 -38.23 -48.67 12.00
C SER A 620 -38.80 -49.51 13.14
N ARG A 621 -39.79 -48.96 13.86
CA ARG A 621 -40.79 -49.78 14.57
C ARG A 621 -42.16 -49.50 13.98
N LYS A 622 -42.63 -50.40 13.12
CA LYS A 622 -44.00 -50.94 13.00
C LYS A 622 -44.02 -51.92 11.82
N ALA A 623 -44.14 -53.22 12.14
CA ALA A 623 -45.34 -54.06 11.95
C ALA A 623 -45.38 -54.61 10.51
N THR A 624 -45.49 -55.91 10.20
CA THR A 624 -46.13 -57.12 10.78
C THR A 624 -45.77 -58.32 9.83
N PRO A 625 -46.22 -59.60 9.95
CA PRO A 625 -47.34 -60.16 10.74
C PRO A 625 -47.11 -61.51 11.47
N ASP A 626 -48.07 -61.77 12.38
CA ASP A 626 -48.72 -63.03 12.78
C ASP A 626 -47.95 -64.35 12.93
N ALA A 627 -48.02 -64.93 14.13
CA ALA A 627 -48.75 -66.19 14.37
C ALA A 627 -48.83 -66.51 15.87
N ALA A 628 -50.07 -66.72 16.34
CA ALA A 628 -50.39 -67.24 17.66
C ALA A 628 -50.30 -68.78 17.68
N THR A 629 -49.79 -69.32 18.79
CA THR A 629 -50.06 -70.66 19.35
C THR A 629 -49.83 -70.53 20.87
N THR A 630 -50.91 -70.35 21.65
CA THR A 630 -51.51 -71.30 22.63
C THR A 630 -50.60 -71.66 23.79
N ASP A 631 -50.84 -71.09 24.99
CA ASP A 631 -51.81 -71.52 26.00
C ASP A 631 -52.22 -70.35 26.92
#